data_AF-A0A8C2Y6Q8-F1
#
_entry.id   AF-A0A8C2Y6Q8-F1
#
_cell.length_a   1.000
_cell.length_b   1.000
_cell.length_c   1.000
_cell.angle_alpha   90.00
_cell.angle_beta   90.00
_cell.angle_gamma   90.00
#
_symmetry.space_group_name_H-M   'P 1'
#
loop_
_entity.id
_entity.type
_entity.pdbx_description
1 polymer ?
#
loop_
_entity_poly.entity_id
_entity_poly.type
_entity_poly.pdbx_seq_one_letter_code
_entity_poly.pdbx_strand_id
1 'polypeptide(L)'
;MPFLPDEARSLPPPPLVNKGSVWLGLCGWLAALLDNGFAQRPVLKAGVHRQVLFTTVGWFAGYFLVKHAEYVHAKLDRELLDYVRRHPEDFKAAGW
;
A
#
# COMPACT_ATOMS: atom_id res chain seq x y z
N MET A 1 10.40 -10.85 -12.65
CA MET A 1 9.16 -10.06 -12.88
C MET A 1 9.37 -8.68 -12.28
N PRO A 2 9.06 -7.59 -12.99
CA PRO A 2 9.21 -6.23 -12.45
C PRO A 2 8.22 -6.00 -11.29
N PHE A 3 8.61 -5.17 -10.31
CA PHE A 3 7.77 -4.81 -9.15
C PHE A 3 6.42 -4.20 -9.59
N LEU A 4 6.43 -3.42 -10.67
CA LEU A 4 5.24 -2.91 -11.35
C LEU A 4 5.40 -3.17 -12.85
N PRO A 5 4.65 -4.12 -13.44
CA PRO A 5 4.68 -4.36 -14.87
C PRO A 5 3.99 -3.24 -15.64
N ASP A 6 4.26 -3.10 -16.93
CA ASP A 6 3.71 -2.02 -17.76
C ASP A 6 2.18 -2.06 -17.85
N GLU A 7 1.57 -3.24 -17.74
CA GLU A 7 0.11 -3.43 -17.61
C GLU A 7 -0.48 -2.63 -16.44
N ALA A 8 0.27 -2.47 -15.34
CA ALA A 8 -0.19 -1.74 -14.16
C ALA A 8 -0.38 -0.23 -14.42
N ARG A 9 0.16 0.30 -15.53
CA ARG A 9 -0.07 1.70 -15.93
C ARG A 9 -1.49 1.95 -16.43
N SER A 10 -2.22 0.89 -16.79
CA SER A 10 -3.64 0.99 -17.19
C SER A 10 -4.57 1.24 -16.00
N LEU A 11 -4.12 0.96 -14.78
CA LEU A 11 -4.90 1.21 -13.57
C LEU A 11 -4.81 2.67 -13.14
N PRO A 12 -5.90 3.24 -12.60
CA PRO A 12 -5.85 4.58 -12.04
C PRO A 12 -4.80 4.61 -10.91
N PRO A 13 -3.86 5.56 -10.90
CA PRO A 13 -2.89 5.66 -9.82
C PRO A 13 -3.58 6.01 -8.50
N PRO A 14 -3.08 5.51 -7.36
CA PRO A 14 -3.63 5.87 -6.08
C PRO A 14 -3.45 7.38 -5.84
N PRO A 15 -4.40 8.06 -5.19
CA PRO A 15 -4.26 9.47 -4.81
C PRO A 15 -3.00 9.69 -3.96
N LEU A 16 -2.42 10.90 -4.04
CA LEU A 16 -1.28 11.30 -3.22
C LEU A 16 -1.54 11.11 -1.72
N VAL A 17 -2.79 11.36 -1.30
CA VAL A 17 -3.29 11.07 0.04
C VAL A 17 -4.15 9.81 -0.04
N ASN A 18 -3.52 8.66 0.20
CA ASN A 18 -4.19 7.38 0.32
C ASN A 18 -4.03 6.83 1.75
N LYS A 19 -4.93 5.94 2.16
CA LYS A 19 -4.95 5.37 3.52
C LYS A 19 -3.64 4.65 3.87
N GLY A 20 -3.03 3.94 2.92
CA GLY A 20 -1.81 3.17 3.13
C GLY A 20 -0.57 4.04 3.37
N SER A 21 -0.39 5.09 2.57
CA SER A 21 0.67 6.10 2.72
C SER A 21 0.52 6.88 4.02
N VAL A 22 -0.70 7.28 4.39
CA VAL A 22 -0.96 7.95 5.67
C VAL A 22 -0.61 7.04 6.84
N TRP A 23 -1.05 5.77 6.79
CA TRP A 23 -0.77 4.81 7.86
C TRP A 23 0.71 4.50 7.99
N LEU A 24 1.40 4.21 6.88
CA LEU A 24 2.84 3.93 6.92
C LEU A 24 3.68 5.17 7.23
N GLY A 25 3.24 6.36 6.82
CA GLY A 25 3.83 7.63 7.26
C GLY A 25 3.71 7.81 8.77
N LEU A 26 2.54 7.54 9.35
CA LEU A 26 2.33 7.55 10.80
C LEU A 26 3.22 6.51 11.52
N CYS A 27 3.31 5.29 11.00
CA CYS A 27 4.21 4.27 11.53
C CYS A 27 5.67 4.72 11.49
N GLY A 28 6.11 5.36 10.40
CA GLY A 28 7.44 5.93 10.28
C GLY A 28 7.69 7.04 11.31
N TRP A 29 6.72 7.92 11.52
CA TRP A 29 6.80 8.95 12.55
C TRP A 29 6.91 8.34 13.95
N LEU A 30 6.05 7.38 14.28
CA LEU A 30 6.08 6.66 15.57
C LEU A 30 7.41 5.94 15.79
N ALA A 31 8.01 5.35 14.74
CA ALA A 31 9.34 4.75 14.83
C ALA A 31 10.42 5.78 15.19
N ALA A 32 10.35 6.99 14.63
CA ALA A 32 11.28 8.07 14.97
C ALA A 32 11.10 8.58 16.43
N LEU A 33 9.87 8.60 16.92
CA LEU A 33 9.58 8.93 18.32
C LEU A 33 10.08 7.83 19.27
N LEU A 34 9.90 6.57 18.91
CA LEU A 34 10.41 5.43 19.67
C LEU A 34 11.93 5.46 19.76
N ASP A 35 12.63 5.76 18.66
CA ASP A 35 14.09 5.90 18.67
C ASP A 35 14.55 7.02 19.60
N ASN A 36 13.85 8.17 19.61
CA ASN A 36 14.11 9.23 20.59
C ASN A 36 13.89 8.75 22.04
N GLY A 37 12.85 7.93 22.26
CA GLY A 37 12.52 7.35 23.56
C GLY A 37 13.61 6.39 24.07
N PHE A 38 14.10 5.48 23.22
CA PHE A 38 15.19 4.57 23.56
C PHE A 38 16.49 5.32 23.88
N ALA A 39 16.77 6.41 23.17
CA ALA A 39 17.94 7.25 23.41
C ALA A 39 17.79 8.20 24.61
N GLN A 40 16.69 8.12 25.38
CA GLN A 40 16.35 9.02 26.49
C GLN A 40 16.41 10.51 26.10
N ARG A 41 16.11 10.83 24.84
CA ARG A 41 16.06 12.20 24.31
C ARG A 41 14.62 12.72 24.40
N PRO A 42 14.41 14.05 24.44
CA PRO A 42 13.05 14.61 24.47
C PRO A 42 12.28 14.21 23.20
N VAL A 43 11.30 13.32 23.36
CA VAL A 43 10.64 12.55 22.29
C VAL A 43 10.11 13.43 21.15
N LEU A 44 9.46 14.54 21.49
CA LEU A 44 8.82 15.42 20.51
C LEU A 44 9.76 16.51 19.95
N LYS A 45 10.79 16.90 20.70
CA LYS A 45 11.65 18.06 20.35
C LYS A 45 12.98 17.66 19.70
N ALA A 46 13.51 16.49 20.06
CA ALA A 46 14.75 15.99 19.47
C ALA A 46 14.51 15.41 18.07
N GLY A 47 15.40 15.74 17.13
CA GLY A 47 15.45 15.04 15.85
C GLY A 47 14.24 15.28 14.93
N VAL A 48 13.69 16.49 14.87
CA VAL A 48 12.58 16.84 13.96
C VAL A 48 12.92 16.50 12.51
N HIS A 49 14.16 16.75 12.07
CA HIS A 49 14.64 16.34 10.73
C HIS A 49 14.47 14.84 10.49
N ARG A 50 14.72 14.01 11.52
CA ARG A 50 14.60 12.57 11.47
C ARG A 50 13.14 12.14 11.51
N GLN A 51 12.30 12.78 12.32
CA GLN A 51 10.85 12.54 12.31
C GLN A 51 10.26 12.78 10.92
N VAL A 52 10.63 13.89 10.25
CA VAL A 52 10.21 14.17 8.87
C VAL A 52 10.77 13.13 7.91
N LEU A 53 12.06 12.77 8.01
CA LEU A 53 12.68 11.75 7.16
C LEU A 53 11.93 10.42 7.23
N PHE A 54 11.74 9.86 8.43
CA PHE A 54 11.05 8.57 8.59
C PHE A 54 9.59 8.62 8.14
N THR A 55 8.90 9.74 8.36
CA THR A 55 7.53 9.95 7.86
C THR A 55 7.49 9.92 6.33
N THR A 56 8.40 10.65 5.67
CA THR A 56 8.45 10.70 4.19
C THR A 56 8.83 9.36 3.57
N VAL A 57 9.76 8.61 4.17
CA VAL A 57 10.10 7.25 3.74
C VAL A 57 8.91 6.31 3.89
N GLY A 58 8.22 6.35 5.02
CA GLY A 58 7.00 5.56 5.24
C GLY A 58 5.89 5.90 4.25
N TRP A 59 5.71 7.19 3.96
CA TRP A 59 4.73 7.66 2.98
C TRP A 59 5.03 7.17 1.57
N PHE A 60 6.29 7.29 1.14
CA PHE A 60 6.78 6.84 -0.16
C PHE A 60 6.63 5.33 -0.30
N ALA A 61 7.09 4.56 0.68
CA ALA A 61 6.94 3.11 0.68
C ALA A 61 5.46 2.70 0.62
N GLY A 62 4.60 3.35 1.39
CA GLY A 62 3.16 3.09 1.36
C GLY A 62 2.51 3.38 0.02
N TYR A 63 2.96 4.40 -0.71
CA TYR A 63 2.42 4.72 -2.03
C TYR A 63 2.69 3.60 -3.03
N PHE A 64 3.92 3.09 -3.07
CA PHE A 64 4.29 1.99 -3.97
C PHE A 64 3.67 0.66 -3.57
N LEU A 65 3.51 0.40 -2.26
CA LEU A 65 2.83 -0.80 -1.77
C LEU A 65 1.34 -0.80 -2.13
N VAL A 66 0.64 0.33 -1.95
CA VAL A 66 -0.77 0.45 -2.36
C VAL A 66 -0.91 0.24 -3.86
N LYS A 67 -0.05 0.87 -4.67
CA LYS A 67 -0.04 0.70 -6.12
C LYS A 67 0.18 -0.77 -6.54
N HIS A 68 1.06 -1.48 -5.84
CA HIS A 68 1.29 -2.91 -6.09
C HIS A 68 0.10 -3.76 -5.67
N ALA A 69 -0.50 -3.47 -4.51
CA ALA A 69 -1.68 -4.18 -4.02
C ALA A 69 -2.86 -4.03 -4.98
N GLU A 70 -3.15 -2.80 -5.44
CA GLU A 70 -4.21 -2.53 -6.43
C GLU A 70 -3.99 -3.33 -7.72
N TYR A 71 -2.74 -3.40 -8.20
CA TYR A 71 -2.40 -4.21 -9.37
C TYR A 71 -2.66 -5.71 -9.16
N VAL A 72 -2.24 -6.26 -8.02
CA VAL A 72 -2.42 -7.70 -7.72
C VAL A 72 -3.91 -8.05 -7.64
N HIS A 73 -4.71 -7.23 -6.96
CA HIS A 73 -6.16 -7.47 -6.85
C HIS A 73 -6.86 -7.33 -8.21
N ALA A 74 -6.52 -6.29 -8.99
CA ALA A 74 -7.10 -6.12 -10.32
C ALA A 74 -6.74 -7.28 -11.27
N LYS A 75 -5.51 -7.80 -11.19
CA LYS A 75 -5.10 -8.97 -11.97
C LYS A 75 -5.88 -10.22 -11.56
N LEU A 76 -6.04 -10.44 -10.25
CA LEU A 76 -6.78 -11.58 -9.72
C LEU A 76 -8.26 -11.54 -10.15
N ASP A 77 -8.89 -10.37 -10.07
CA ASP A 77 -10.28 -10.18 -10.50
C ASP A 77 -10.43 -10.42 -12.02
N ARG A 78 -9.48 -9.96 -12.83
CA ARG A 78 -9.46 -10.23 -14.29
C ARG A 78 -9.41 -11.73 -14.56
N GLU A 79 -8.48 -12.45 -13.93
CA GLU A 79 -8.30 -13.89 -14.13
C GLU A 79 -9.52 -14.69 -13.66
N LEU A 80 -10.11 -14.30 -12.52
CA LEU A 80 -11.31 -14.93 -11.97
C LEU A 80 -12.51 -14.73 -12.91
N LEU A 81 -12.75 -13.50 -13.38
CA LEU A 81 -13.85 -13.22 -14.30
C LEU A 81 -13.68 -13.94 -15.64
N ASP A 82 -12.45 -14.02 -16.16
CA ASP A 82 -12.17 -14.76 -17.39
C ASP A 82 -12.34 -16.27 -17.20
N TYR A 83 -12.08 -16.80 -16.02
CA TYR A 83 -12.33 -18.21 -15.69
C TYR A 83 -13.84 -18.49 -15.64
N VAL A 84 -14.60 -17.67 -14.92
CA VAL A 84 -16.07 -17.78 -14.81
C VAL A 84 -16.74 -17.71 -16.18
N ARG A 85 -16.26 -16.83 -17.06
CA ARG A 85 -16.78 -16.72 -18.44
C ARG A 85 -16.50 -17.96 -19.29
N ARG A 86 -15.37 -18.63 -19.06
CA ARG A 86 -14.96 -19.82 -19.82
C ARG A 86 -15.65 -21.10 -19.34
N HIS A 87 -16.00 -21.15 -18.05
CA HIS A 87 -16.60 -22.32 -17.41
C HIS A 87 -17.96 -22.00 -16.75
N PRO A 88 -18.97 -21.55 -17.53
CA PRO A 88 -20.29 -21.26 -16.97
C PRO A 88 -20.96 -22.48 -16.32
N GLU A 89 -20.58 -23.70 -16.70
CA GLU A 89 -21.07 -24.96 -16.13
C GLU A 89 -20.72 -25.18 -14.66
N ASP A 90 -19.59 -24.64 -14.21
CA ASP A 90 -19.09 -24.77 -12.83
C ASP A 90 -19.79 -23.79 -11.88
N PHE A 91 -20.27 -22.67 -12.41
CA PHE A 91 -20.90 -21.58 -11.64
C PHE A 91 -22.41 -21.57 -11.85
N LYS A 92 -23.11 -22.56 -11.27
CA LYS A 92 -24.58 -22.53 -11.22
C LYS A 92 -25.04 -21.39 -10.31
N ALA A 93 -25.87 -20.49 -10.83
CA ALA A 93 -26.57 -19.53 -9.99
C ALA A 93 -27.33 -20.32 -8.91
N ALA A 94 -27.16 -19.95 -7.63
CA ALA A 94 -27.91 -20.55 -6.55
C ALA A 94 -29.41 -20.33 -6.86
N GLY A 95 -30.05 -21.38 -7.34
CA GLY A 95 -31.49 -21.39 -7.57
C GLY A 95 -32.18 -21.18 -6.23
N TRP A 96 -33.06 -20.18 -6.19
CA TRP A 96 -34.09 -20.08 -5.17
C TRP A 96 -35.16 -21.13 -5.46
#